data_AF-A0A956IC71-F1
#
_entry.id   AF-A0A956IC71-F1
#
_cell.length_a   1.000
_cell.length_b   1.000
_cell.length_c   1.000
_cell.angle_alpha   90.00
_cell.angle_beta   90.00
_cell.angle_gamma   90.00
#
_symmetry.space_group_name_H-M   'P 1'
#
loop_
_entity.id
_entity.type
_entity.pdbx_description
1 polymer ?
#
loop_
_entity_poly.entity_id
_entity_poly.type
_entity_poly.pdbx_seq_one_letter_code
_entity_poly.pdbx_strand_id
1 'polypeptide(L)'
;MSATPYSFERWPRVRPEDVVRLRRVARALPSVRLEEIAATLGELTNTRIEVTPGPLYTCTPGTLAQAVTEPLVAVVLRPPTLEAPLVVELSPDLAIALVDRLLGGDGAQVAEPVGGLTEVECGVVAYAAARALASASRPWKIAGVLTTRLALLGVVGDEGSAAW
;
A
#
# COMPACT_ATOMS: atom_id res chain seq x y z
N MET A 1 2.39 -30.07 35.49
CA MET A 1 1.69 -29.01 34.72
C MET A 1 2.45 -27.71 34.95
N SER A 2 3.17 -27.23 33.93
CA SER A 2 3.85 -25.93 33.98
C SER A 2 2.90 -24.92 33.31
N ALA A 3 2.44 -23.93 34.08
CA ALA A 3 1.67 -22.82 33.55
C ALA A 3 2.65 -21.74 33.12
N THR A 4 2.68 -21.42 31.82
CA THR A 4 3.43 -20.28 31.31
C THR A 4 2.71 -19.00 31.78
N PRO A 5 3.35 -18.13 32.57
CA PRO A 5 2.69 -16.93 33.07
C PRO A 5 2.32 -16.02 31.89
N TYR A 6 1.07 -15.56 31.88
CA TYR A 6 0.59 -14.58 30.91
C TYR A 6 1.41 -13.29 31.08
N SER A 7 2.16 -12.89 30.05
CA SER A 7 2.93 -11.66 30.08
C SER A 7 1.99 -10.47 30.04
N PHE A 8 1.83 -9.77 31.16
CA PHE A 8 1.15 -8.48 31.24
C PHE A 8 2.03 -7.38 30.61
N GLU A 9 2.40 -7.54 29.34
CA GLU A 9 2.94 -6.43 28.57
C GLU A 9 1.92 -5.29 28.65
N ARG A 10 2.37 -4.12 29.11
CA ARG A 10 1.52 -2.93 29.19
C ARG A 10 1.03 -2.67 27.79
N TRP A 11 -0.28 -2.79 27.61
CA TRP A 11 -0.91 -2.46 26.34
C TRP A 11 -0.45 -1.07 25.93
N PRO A 12 0.06 -0.89 24.69
CA PRO A 12 0.43 0.42 24.19
C PRO A 12 -0.74 1.36 24.45
N ARG A 13 -0.47 2.54 25.03
CA ARG A 13 -1.51 3.56 25.21
C ARG A 13 -1.93 4.07 23.84
N VAL A 14 -2.95 3.47 23.26
CA VAL A 14 -3.52 3.91 21.97
C VAL A 14 -4.40 5.12 22.23
N ARG A 15 -4.17 6.21 21.50
CA ARG A 15 -5.02 7.41 21.63
C ARG A 15 -6.36 7.15 20.94
N PRO A 16 -7.46 7.78 21.39
CA PRO A 16 -8.77 7.61 20.73
C PRO A 16 -8.76 7.89 19.23
N GLU A 17 -8.01 8.90 18.79
CA GLU A 17 -7.76 9.25 17.38
C GLU A 17 -7.09 8.11 16.59
N ASP A 18 -6.12 7.42 17.20
CA ASP A 18 -5.41 6.30 16.57
C ASP A 18 -6.34 5.09 16.41
N VAL A 19 -7.23 4.83 17.39
CA VAL A 19 -8.25 3.78 17.27
C VAL A 19 -9.18 4.05 16.08
N VAL A 20 -9.59 5.31 15.88
CA VAL A 20 -10.43 5.69 14.74
C VAL A 20 -9.70 5.47 13.42
N ARG A 21 -8.42 5.87 13.33
CA ARG A 21 -7.57 5.67 12.13
C ARG A 21 -7.39 4.18 11.82
N LEU A 22 -7.03 3.37 12.81
CA LEU A 22 -6.82 1.92 12.65
C LEU A 22 -8.12 1.21 12.24
N ARG A 23 -9.24 1.54 12.89
CA ARG A 23 -10.56 0.98 12.52
C ARG A 23 -10.95 1.35 11.10
N ARG A 24 -10.60 2.55 10.63
CA ARG A 24 -10.87 2.99 9.26
C ARG A 24 -10.12 2.12 8.25
N VAL A 25 -8.82 1.88 8.46
CA VAL A 25 -8.02 1.00 7.58
C VAL A 25 -8.54 -0.44 7.63
N ALA A 26 -8.78 -0.97 8.82
CA ALA A 26 -9.29 -2.34 9.00
C ALA A 26 -10.64 -2.57 8.32
N ARG A 27 -11.53 -1.57 8.30
CA ARG A 27 -12.82 -1.64 7.59
C ARG A 27 -12.67 -1.55 6.07
N ALA A 28 -11.68 -0.79 5.59
CA ALA A 28 -11.43 -0.66 4.17
C ALA A 28 -10.84 -1.95 3.57
N LEU A 29 -10.02 -2.67 4.34
CA LEU A 29 -9.28 -3.85 3.93
C LEU A 29 -9.72 -5.11 4.69
N PRO A 30 -10.85 -5.77 4.36
CA PRO A 30 -11.09 -7.12 4.84
C PRO A 30 -10.12 -8.07 4.16
N SER A 31 -9.26 -8.68 4.97
CA SER A 31 -8.15 -9.56 4.62
C SER A 31 -8.52 -10.72 3.69
N VAL A 32 -9.79 -11.15 3.69
CA VAL A 32 -10.33 -12.25 2.85
C VAL A 32 -10.17 -12.00 1.33
N ARG A 33 -9.87 -10.76 0.89
CA ARG A 33 -9.71 -10.44 -0.55
C ARG A 33 -8.29 -10.14 -0.99
N LEU A 34 -7.31 -10.26 -0.10
CA LEU A 34 -5.89 -10.08 -0.46
C LEU A 34 -5.39 -11.21 -1.36
N GLU A 35 -5.89 -12.42 -1.15
CA GLU A 35 -5.58 -13.59 -1.98
C GLU A 35 -6.08 -13.42 -3.42
N GLU A 36 -7.28 -12.86 -3.62
CA GLU A 36 -7.83 -12.57 -4.94
C GLU A 36 -6.99 -11.52 -5.71
N ILE A 37 -6.54 -10.48 -4.99
CA ILE A 37 -5.62 -9.46 -5.52
C ILE A 37 -4.29 -10.12 -5.91
N ALA A 38 -3.72 -10.94 -5.03
CA ALA A 38 -2.46 -11.63 -5.26
C ALA A 38 -2.54 -12.56 -6.48
N ALA A 39 -3.62 -13.35 -6.59
CA ALA A 39 -3.85 -14.23 -7.73
C ALA A 39 -3.95 -13.44 -9.04
N THR A 40 -4.72 -12.34 -9.03
CA THR A 40 -4.89 -11.50 -10.23
C THR A 40 -3.57 -10.86 -10.67
N LEU A 41 -2.80 -10.30 -9.73
CA LEU A 41 -1.49 -9.73 -10.03
C LEU A 41 -0.50 -10.82 -10.47
N GLY A 42 -0.60 -12.02 -9.91
CA GLY A 42 0.20 -13.18 -10.29
C GLY A 42 -0.08 -13.63 -11.73
N GLU A 43 -1.36 -13.70 -12.12
CA GLU A 43 -1.76 -13.97 -13.51
C GLU A 43 -1.25 -12.89 -14.47
N LEU A 44 -1.40 -11.61 -14.11
CA LEU A 44 -0.97 -10.48 -14.94
C LEU A 44 0.55 -10.47 -15.16
N THR A 45 1.31 -10.85 -14.15
CA THR A 45 2.78 -10.86 -14.19
C THR A 45 3.36 -12.21 -14.56
N ASN A 46 2.54 -13.26 -14.71
CA ASN A 46 2.98 -14.65 -14.81
C ASN A 46 3.95 -15.03 -13.67
N THR A 47 3.60 -14.69 -12.43
CA THR A 47 4.36 -15.04 -11.21
C THR A 47 3.45 -15.54 -10.11
N ARG A 48 4.05 -16.20 -9.12
CA ARG A 48 3.37 -16.47 -7.85
C ARG A 48 3.62 -15.30 -6.90
N ILE A 49 2.54 -14.66 -6.46
CA ILE A 49 2.58 -13.58 -5.48
C ILE A 49 2.07 -14.12 -4.14
N GLU A 50 2.88 -13.97 -3.09
CA GLU A 50 2.50 -14.32 -1.74
C GLU A 50 2.26 -13.03 -0.95
N VAL A 51 1.11 -12.94 -0.29
CA VAL A 51 0.73 -11.77 0.51
C VAL A 51 0.65 -12.19 1.97
N THR A 52 1.47 -11.55 2.80
CA THR A 52 1.42 -11.72 4.24
C THR A 52 0.97 -10.41 4.88
N PRO A 53 -0.14 -10.39 5.64
CA PRO A 53 -0.53 -9.18 6.36
C PRO A 53 0.49 -8.92 7.48
N GLY A 54 1.10 -7.73 7.45
CA GLY A 54 1.86 -7.16 8.56
C GLY A 54 0.99 -6.53 9.68
N PRO A 55 1.64 -5.98 10.71
CA PRO A 55 0.99 -5.17 11.73
C PRO A 55 0.54 -3.80 11.19
N LEU A 56 -0.46 -3.21 11.84
CA LEU A 56 -0.92 -1.85 11.56
C LEU A 56 -0.38 -0.87 12.59
N TYR A 57 0.19 0.24 12.13
CA TYR A 57 0.71 1.30 12.97
C TYR A 57 0.07 2.66 12.64
N THR A 58 0.20 3.60 13.57
CA THR A 58 -0.17 5.01 13.35
C THR A 58 1.07 5.86 13.45
N CYS A 59 1.23 6.82 12.53
CA CYS A 59 2.26 7.82 12.61
C CYS A 59 1.73 9.07 13.33
N THR A 60 2.61 9.73 14.08
CA THR A 60 2.30 11.03 14.67
C THR A 60 2.15 12.10 13.58
N PRO A 61 1.35 13.16 13.83
CA PRO A 61 1.32 14.30 12.92
C PRO A 61 2.72 14.88 12.68
N GLY A 62 3.03 15.26 11.45
CA GLY A 62 4.33 15.81 11.06
C GLY A 62 5.43 14.76 10.80
N THR A 63 5.12 13.46 10.89
CA THR A 63 6.12 12.39 10.79
C THR A 63 5.89 11.45 9.62
N LEU A 64 4.84 11.62 8.83
CA LEU A 64 4.54 10.72 7.71
C LEU A 64 5.69 10.66 6.69
N ALA A 65 6.36 11.78 6.42
CA ALA A 65 7.48 11.85 5.49
C ALA A 65 8.68 10.96 5.88
N GLN A 66 8.80 10.62 7.16
CA GLN A 66 9.85 9.75 7.71
C GLN A 66 9.45 8.28 7.64
N ALA A 67 8.16 7.99 7.49
CA ALA A 67 7.61 6.63 7.46
C ALA A 67 7.55 6.04 6.04
N VAL A 68 7.88 6.81 5.01
CA VAL A 68 7.75 6.41 3.61
C VAL A 68 9.10 6.47 2.89
N THR A 69 9.26 5.58 1.92
CA THR A 69 10.53 5.40 1.20
C THR A 69 10.71 6.47 0.10
N GLU A 70 11.96 6.73 -0.28
CA GLU A 70 12.29 7.49 -1.49
C GLU A 70 13.36 6.74 -2.30
N PRO A 71 13.18 6.54 -3.62
CA PRO A 71 12.07 7.02 -4.45
C PRO A 71 10.71 6.46 -4.03
N LEU A 72 9.66 7.29 -4.06
CA LEU A 72 8.32 6.83 -3.68
C LEU A 72 7.63 6.16 -4.87
N VAL A 73 6.88 5.09 -4.63
CA VAL A 73 5.83 4.62 -5.56
C VAL A 73 4.57 4.33 -4.78
N ALA A 74 3.54 5.17 -4.97
CA ALA A 74 2.33 5.11 -4.16
C ALA A 74 1.06 5.24 -5.01
N VAL A 75 0.17 4.25 -4.94
CA VAL A 75 -1.12 4.28 -5.64
C VAL A 75 -2.18 4.94 -4.76
N VAL A 76 -2.84 5.98 -5.28
CA VAL A 76 -3.91 6.69 -4.57
C VAL A 76 -5.26 6.06 -4.89
N LEU A 77 -5.91 5.52 -3.87
CA LEU A 77 -7.21 4.88 -3.93
C LEU A 77 -8.27 5.78 -3.31
N ARG A 78 -9.45 5.84 -3.96
CA ARG A 78 -10.63 6.57 -3.50
C ARG A 78 -11.79 5.60 -3.28
N PRO A 79 -11.91 5.03 -2.07
CA PRO A 79 -13.09 4.26 -1.69
C PRO A 79 -14.32 5.17 -1.61
N PRO A 80 -15.49 4.75 -2.09
CA PRO A 80 -16.70 5.60 -2.06
C PRO A 80 -17.23 5.88 -0.64
N THR A 81 -16.85 5.06 0.34
CA THR A 81 -17.31 5.16 1.73
C THR A 81 -16.36 5.95 2.64
N LEU A 82 -15.22 6.41 2.13
CA LEU A 82 -14.22 7.13 2.91
C LEU A 82 -14.04 8.55 2.36
N GLU A 83 -14.02 9.53 3.26
CA GLU A 83 -13.80 10.94 2.89
C GLU A 83 -12.37 11.20 2.39
N ALA A 84 -11.38 10.63 3.09
CA ALA A 84 -9.97 10.75 2.70
C ALA A 84 -9.53 9.58 1.80
N PRO A 85 -8.49 9.77 0.97
CA PRO A 85 -7.93 8.71 0.16
C PRO A 85 -7.28 7.63 1.04
N LEU A 86 -7.07 6.47 0.45
CA LEU A 86 -6.09 5.49 0.91
C LEU A 86 -4.91 5.52 -0.04
N VAL A 87 -3.73 5.23 0.47
CA VAL A 87 -2.53 5.11 -0.34
C VAL A 87 -1.93 3.73 -0.12
N VAL A 88 -1.55 3.08 -1.22
CA VAL A 88 -0.81 1.82 -1.20
C VAL A 88 0.59 2.11 -1.70
N GLU A 89 1.57 2.07 -0.81
CA GLU A 89 2.99 2.19 -1.16
C GLU A 89 3.51 0.83 -1.64
N LEU A 90 4.31 0.87 -2.70
CA LEU A 90 5.10 -0.25 -3.19
C LEU A 90 6.56 0.09 -2.97
N SER A 91 7.37 -0.88 -2.55
CA SER A 91 8.83 -0.72 -2.62
C SER A 91 9.22 -0.46 -4.08
N PRO A 92 10.19 0.44 -4.35
CA PRO A 92 10.61 0.77 -5.71
C PRO A 92 10.93 -0.46 -6.56
N ASP A 93 11.71 -1.40 -6.01
CA ASP A 93 12.11 -2.64 -6.70
C ASP A 93 10.91 -3.46 -7.16
N LEU A 94 9.90 -3.62 -6.29
CA LEU A 94 8.66 -4.31 -6.63
C LEU A 94 7.89 -3.57 -7.74
N ALA A 95 7.82 -2.24 -7.68
CA ALA A 95 7.13 -1.46 -8.70
C ALA A 95 7.80 -1.57 -10.07
N ILE A 96 9.14 -1.54 -10.11
CA ILE A 96 9.92 -1.70 -11.34
C ILE A 96 9.75 -3.11 -11.91
N ALA A 97 9.87 -4.13 -11.06
CA ALA A 97 9.66 -5.51 -11.47
C ALA A 97 8.23 -5.74 -11.98
N LEU A 98 7.23 -5.14 -11.34
CA LEU A 98 5.83 -5.17 -11.78
C LEU A 98 5.68 -4.55 -13.17
N VAL A 99 6.24 -3.36 -13.37
CA VAL A 99 6.21 -2.64 -14.65
C VAL A 99 6.87 -3.47 -15.76
N ASP A 100 8.09 -3.94 -15.53
CA ASP A 100 8.86 -4.70 -16.52
C ASP A 100 8.10 -5.94 -16.99
N ARG A 101 7.56 -6.72 -16.05
CA ARG A 101 6.79 -7.94 -16.37
C ARG A 101 5.50 -7.65 -17.12
N LEU A 102 4.81 -6.57 -16.78
CA LEU A 102 3.60 -6.14 -17.49
C LEU A 102 3.89 -5.64 -18.90
N LEU A 103 5.11 -5.16 -19.15
CA LEU A 103 5.60 -4.77 -20.47
C LEU A 103 6.28 -5.93 -21.23
N GLY A 104 6.25 -7.14 -20.68
CA GLY A 104 6.75 -8.36 -21.33
C GLY A 104 8.20 -8.74 -20.99
N GLY A 105 8.83 -8.04 -20.03
CA GLY A 105 10.13 -8.40 -19.48
C GLY A 105 10.08 -9.57 -18.49
N ASP A 106 11.24 -9.95 -17.97
CA ASP A 106 11.40 -11.07 -17.03
C ASP A 106 11.41 -10.64 -15.56
N GLY A 107 11.30 -9.34 -15.28
CA GLY A 107 11.36 -8.75 -13.95
C GLY A 107 12.78 -8.64 -13.38
N ALA A 108 13.82 -8.88 -14.19
CA ALA A 108 15.21 -8.85 -13.74
C ALA A 108 15.90 -7.49 -13.96
N GLN A 109 15.13 -6.40 -14.15
CA GLN A 109 15.67 -5.05 -14.37
C GLN A 109 16.83 -4.73 -13.41
N VAL A 110 17.98 -4.42 -13.99
CA VAL A 110 19.29 -4.31 -13.33
C VAL A 110 19.62 -2.86 -12.91
N ALA A 111 18.73 -1.89 -13.20
CA ALA A 111 18.99 -0.48 -12.93
C ALA A 111 17.89 0.12 -12.05
N GLU A 112 18.28 0.66 -10.89
CA GLU A 112 17.43 1.57 -10.12
C GLU A 112 17.07 2.79 -10.99
N PRO A 113 15.77 3.13 -11.15
CA PRO A 113 15.36 4.35 -11.80
C PRO A 113 15.92 5.52 -11.01
N VAL A 114 16.85 6.25 -11.63
CA VAL A 114 17.33 7.53 -11.11
C VAL A 114 16.18 8.53 -11.22
N GLY A 115 15.33 8.60 -10.19
CA GLY A 115 14.23 9.58 -10.10
C GLY A 115 12.80 9.02 -10.01
N GLY A 116 12.61 7.73 -9.75
CA GLY A 116 11.28 7.11 -9.66
C GLY A 116 10.67 6.75 -11.02
N LEU A 117 9.38 6.43 -11.04
CA LEU A 117 8.68 5.98 -12.25
C LEU A 117 8.37 7.15 -13.21
N THR A 118 8.50 6.90 -14.51
CA THR A 118 8.00 7.77 -15.59
C THR A 118 6.47 7.74 -15.68
N GLU A 119 5.88 8.65 -16.46
CA GLU A 119 4.42 8.73 -16.66
C GLU A 119 3.83 7.43 -17.23
N VAL A 120 4.53 6.81 -18.19
CA VAL A 120 4.10 5.54 -18.80
C VAL A 120 4.10 4.43 -17.77
N GLU A 121 5.16 4.34 -16.97
CA GLU A 121 5.30 3.33 -15.93
C GLU A 121 4.28 3.53 -14.80
N CYS A 122 3.98 4.79 -14.44
CA CYS A 122 2.87 5.14 -13.56
C CYS A 122 1.53 4.64 -14.11
N GLY A 123 1.30 4.78 -15.43
CA GLY A 123 0.13 4.24 -16.10
C GLY A 123 0.02 2.72 -16.00
N VAL A 124 1.14 2.01 -16.14
CA VAL A 124 1.21 0.55 -15.98
C VAL A 124 0.86 0.11 -14.55
N VAL A 125 1.44 0.78 -13.54
CA VAL A 125 1.12 0.51 -12.13
C VAL A 125 -0.35 0.80 -11.82
N ALA A 126 -0.90 1.93 -12.32
CA ALA A 126 -2.31 2.26 -12.17
C ALA A 126 -3.22 1.20 -12.82
N TYR A 127 -2.86 0.71 -14.00
CA TYR A 127 -3.59 -0.38 -14.67
C TYR A 127 -3.59 -1.66 -13.84
N ALA A 128 -2.43 -2.08 -13.32
CA ALA A 128 -2.32 -3.27 -12.49
C ALA A 128 -3.20 -3.17 -11.23
N ALA A 129 -3.14 -2.02 -10.55
CA ALA A 129 -4.00 -1.74 -9.40
C ALA A 129 -5.49 -1.77 -9.76
N ALA A 130 -5.88 -1.25 -10.95
CA ALA A 130 -7.28 -1.25 -11.38
C ALA A 130 -7.80 -2.67 -11.57
N ARG A 131 -6.98 -3.53 -12.18
CA ARG A 131 -7.30 -4.95 -12.39
C ARG A 131 -7.44 -5.71 -11.06
N ALA A 132 -6.51 -5.47 -10.13
CA ALA A 132 -6.56 -6.06 -8.79
C ALA A 132 -7.79 -5.62 -7.99
N LEU A 133 -8.19 -4.34 -8.08
CA LEU A 133 -9.40 -3.85 -7.42
C LEU A 133 -10.67 -4.43 -8.04
N ALA A 134 -10.69 -4.56 -9.37
CA ALA A 134 -11.83 -5.14 -10.09
C ALA A 134 -12.07 -6.60 -9.70
N SER A 135 -11.01 -7.41 -9.57
CA SER A 135 -11.16 -8.82 -9.14
C SER A 135 -11.67 -8.93 -7.71
N ALA A 136 -11.21 -8.06 -6.82
CA ALA A 136 -11.72 -7.96 -5.45
C ALA A 136 -13.13 -7.33 -5.36
N SER A 137 -13.80 -7.06 -6.48
CA SER A 137 -15.10 -6.37 -6.58
C SER A 137 -15.14 -5.06 -5.80
N ARG A 138 -14.05 -4.29 -5.84
CA ARG A 138 -13.94 -2.99 -5.19
C ARG A 138 -14.31 -1.88 -6.17
N PRO A 139 -15.40 -1.11 -5.92
CA PRO A 139 -15.74 0.05 -6.75
C PRO A 139 -14.87 1.26 -6.39
N TRP A 140 -13.58 1.05 -6.15
CA TRP A 140 -12.64 2.10 -5.74
C TRP A 140 -12.03 2.71 -6.98
N LYS A 141 -11.93 4.04 -7.00
CA LYS A 141 -11.27 4.75 -8.10
C LYS A 141 -9.78 4.89 -7.83
N ILE A 142 -8.98 4.81 -8.88
CA ILE A 142 -7.56 5.16 -8.83
C ILE A 142 -7.44 6.62 -9.22
N ALA A 143 -6.94 7.44 -8.31
CA ALA A 143 -6.76 8.87 -8.56
C ALA A 143 -5.41 9.17 -9.24
N GLY A 144 -4.41 8.30 -9.08
CA GLY A 144 -3.10 8.41 -9.70
C GLY A 144 -2.04 7.61 -8.98
N VAL A 145 -0.81 7.67 -9.50
CA VAL A 145 0.40 7.14 -8.88
C VAL A 145 1.28 8.33 -8.50
N LEU A 146 1.79 8.32 -7.28
CA LEU A 146 2.66 9.36 -6.73
C LEU A 146 4.09 8.83 -6.69
N THR A 147 5.03 9.65 -7.15
CA THR A 147 6.44 9.29 -7.23
C THR A 147 7.34 10.07 -6.27
N THR A 148 6.75 10.95 -5.45
CA THR A 148 7.50 11.78 -4.49
C THR A 148 6.78 11.90 -3.16
N ARG A 149 7.56 12.00 -2.07
CA ARG A 149 7.03 12.30 -0.73
C ARG A 149 6.18 13.56 -0.67
N LEU A 150 6.58 14.62 -1.36
CA LEU A 150 5.84 15.88 -1.36
C LEU A 150 4.44 15.73 -1.96
N ALA A 151 4.32 14.98 -3.06
CA ALA A 151 3.03 14.69 -3.67
C ALA A 151 2.14 13.85 -2.74
N LEU A 152 2.72 12.89 -2.02
CA LEU A 152 2.02 12.12 -0.99
C LEU A 152 1.43 13.03 0.09
N LEU A 153 2.27 13.86 0.71
CA LEU A 153 1.82 14.78 1.76
C LEU A 153 0.73 15.74 1.26
N GLY A 154 0.79 16.18 0.00
CA GLY A 154 -0.27 17.00 -0.60
C GLY A 154 -1.62 16.28 -0.74
N VAL A 155 -1.62 14.95 -0.88
CA VAL A 155 -2.84 14.13 -1.07
C VAL A 155 -3.44 13.65 0.24
N VAL A 156 -2.62 13.15 1.17
CA VAL A 156 -3.07 12.60 2.45
C VAL A 156 -2.98 13.59 3.62
N GLY A 157 -2.20 14.65 3.49
CA GLY A 157 -1.84 15.53 4.61
C GLY A 157 -0.83 14.87 5.55
N ASP A 158 -0.52 15.57 6.66
CA ASP A 158 0.38 15.06 7.72
C ASP A 158 -0.25 15.23 9.12
N GLU A 159 -1.58 15.13 9.20
CA GLU A 159 -2.37 15.23 10.44
C GLU A 159 -2.43 13.88 11.20
N GLY A 160 -1.45 13.00 10.96
CA GLY A 160 -1.40 11.63 11.45
C GLY A 160 -2.14 10.64 10.53
N SER A 161 -1.43 9.59 10.13
CA SER A 161 -1.87 8.55 9.20
C SER A 161 -1.72 7.16 9.81
N ALA A 162 -2.39 6.18 9.23
CA ALA A 162 -2.14 4.77 9.54
C ALA A 162 -1.29 4.17 8.41
N ALA A 163 -0.25 3.43 8.79
CA ALA A 163 0.70 2.78 7.90
C ALA A 163 0.87 1.30 8.31
N TRP A 164 1.43 0.49 7.40
CA TRP A 164 1.84 -0.89 7.66
C TRP A 164 3.35 -0.94 7.82
#